data_AF-A0AAU5W9I2-F1
#
_entry.id   AF-A0AAU5W9I2-F1
#
_cell.length_a   1.000
_cell.length_b   1.000
_cell.length_c   1.000
_cell.angle_alpha   90.00
_cell.angle_beta   90.00
_cell.angle_gamma   90.00
#
_symmetry.space_group_name_H-M   'P 1'
#
loop_
_entity.id
_entity.type
_entity.pdbx_description
1 polymer ?
#
loop_
_entity_poly.entity_id
_entity_poly.type
_entity_poly.pdbx_seq_one_letter_code
_entity_poly.pdbx_strand_id
1 'polypeptide(L)' 'MSPSTILRHAAADADFRAELLTGAGHFGVPAAAVPTAVEQQDTASLGYWTEGVAAVDAYACASTCSSGPFTFACDGSTKN' A
#
# COMPACT_ATOMS: atom_id res chain seq x y z
N MET A 1 -24.21 6.35 0.63
CA MET A 1 -23.16 5.39 1.01
C MET A 1 -23.78 4.40 2.00
N SER A 2 -23.59 3.09 1.89
CA SER A 2 -24.13 2.16 2.89
C SER A 2 -23.37 2.30 4.21
N PRO A 3 -23.95 1.94 5.37
CA PRO A 3 -23.25 1.97 6.65
C PRO A 3 -21.93 1.20 6.63
N SER A 4 -21.90 0.07 5.93
CA SER A 4 -20.68 -0.73 5.75
C SER A 4 -19.59 -0.01 4.96
N THR A 5 -19.93 0.76 3.93
CA THR A 5 -18.96 1.58 3.18
C THR A 5 -18.42 2.71 4.04
N ILE A 6 -19.28 3.35 4.86
CA ILE A 6 -18.88 4.45 5.75
C ILE A 6 -17.88 3.95 6.80
N LEU A 7 -18.18 2.82 7.45
CA LEU A 7 -17.27 2.24 8.46
C LEU A 7 -15.93 1.80 7.87
N ARG A 8 -15.91 1.28 6.64
CA ARG A 8 -14.66 0.91 5.96
C ARG A 8 -13.83 2.14 5.63
N HIS A 9 -14.46 3.22 5.17
CA HIS A 9 -13.76 4.46 4.87
C HIS A 9 -13.19 5.09 6.16
N ALA A 10 -13.95 5.09 7.25
CA ALA A 10 -13.52 5.56 8.56
C ALA A 10 -12.38 4.75 9.20
N ALA A 11 -12.16 3.52 8.72
CA ALA A 11 -11.01 2.72 9.14
C ALA A 11 -9.75 3.15 8.38
N ALA A 12 -9.86 3.51 7.10
CA ALA A 12 -8.73 3.78 6.21
C ALA A 12 -8.32 5.27 6.11
N ASP A 13 -9.23 6.18 6.46
CA ASP A 13 -9.05 7.63 6.32
C ASP A 13 -9.18 8.31 7.70
N ALA A 14 -8.08 8.92 8.15
CA ALA A 14 -8.00 9.54 9.47
C ALA A 14 -8.82 10.82 9.59
N ASP A 15 -8.92 11.61 8.51
CA ASP A 15 -9.66 12.87 8.50
C ASP A 15 -11.16 12.59 8.50
N PHE A 16 -11.60 11.64 7.67
CA PHE A 16 -12.99 11.18 7.64
C PHE A 16 -13.40 10.54 8.97
N ARG A 17 -12.49 9.79 9.61
CA ARG A 17 -12.70 9.26 10.96
C ARG A 17 -12.90 10.38 11.98
N ALA A 18 -12.05 11.40 11.96
CA ALA A 18 -12.14 12.53 12.90
C ALA A 18 -13.46 13.29 12.73
N GLU A 19 -13.89 13.49 11.49
CA GLU A 19 -15.19 14.09 11.18
C GLU A 19 -16.36 13.23 11.69
N LEU A 20 -16.32 11.91 11.48
CA LEU A 20 -17.34 10.98 11.97
C LEU A 20 -17.45 10.94 13.50
N LEU A 21 -16.32 11.06 14.20
CA LEU A 21 -16.29 11.06 15.66
C LEU A 21 -16.76 12.39 16.26
N THR A 22 -16.53 13.51 15.58
CA THR A 22 -16.94 14.84 16.04
C THR A 22 -18.38 15.19 15.67
N GLY A 23 -18.86 14.74 14.50
CA GLY A 23 -20.19 15.07 13.96
C GLY A 23 -21.31 14.12 14.39
N ALA A 24 -21.37 13.69 15.66
CA ALA A 24 -22.28 12.66 16.19
C ALA A 24 -23.60 12.45 15.39
N GLY A 25 -23.62 11.44 14.52
CA GLY A 25 -24.84 11.02 13.80
C GLY A 25 -25.07 11.63 12.42
N HIS A 26 -24.17 12.46 11.88
CA HIS A 26 -24.30 13.05 10.52
C HIS A 26 -24.56 12.03 9.41
N PHE A 27 -24.18 10.76 9.62
CA PHE A 27 -24.37 9.67 8.67
C PHE A 27 -25.23 8.51 9.18
N GLY A 28 -25.97 8.71 10.29
CA GLY A 28 -26.77 7.64 10.91
C GLY A 28 -25.93 6.53 11.54
N VAL A 29 -24.63 6.76 11.75
CA VAL A 29 -23.69 5.83 12.39
C VAL A 29 -23.30 6.42 13.75
N PRO A 30 -23.49 5.69 14.87
CA PRO A 30 -23.05 6.17 16.17
C PRO A 30 -21.52 6.12 16.28
N ALA A 31 -20.93 7.08 17.00
CA ALA A 31 -19.48 7.14 17.21
C ALA A 31 -18.91 5.83 17.80
N ALA A 32 -19.69 5.15 18.66
CA ALA A 32 -19.32 3.85 19.23
C ALA A 32 -19.20 2.71 18.21
N ALA A 33 -19.79 2.85 17.01
CA ALA A 33 -19.69 1.87 15.94
C ALA A 33 -18.50 2.11 15.00
N VAL A 34 -17.75 3.21 15.17
CA VAL A 34 -16.61 3.54 14.31
C VAL A 34 -15.40 2.65 14.70
N PRO A 35 -14.95 1.73 13.83
CA PRO A 35 -13.89 0.77 14.13
C PRO A 35 -12.54 1.47 14.30
N THR A 36 -11.58 0.91 15.02
CA THR A 36 -10.20 1.46 15.10
C THR A 36 -9.60 1.69 13.71
N ALA A 37 -8.77 2.72 13.58
CA ALA A 37 -8.04 2.98 12.33
C ALA A 37 -7.15 1.79 11.97
N VAL A 38 -7.08 1.46 10.68
CA VAL A 38 -6.10 0.53 10.14
C VAL A 38 -4.81 1.27 9.79
N GLU A 39 -3.69 0.55 9.80
CA GLU A 39 -2.41 1.08 9.31
C GLU A 39 -2.55 1.51 7.84
N GLN A 40 -2.00 2.68 7.52
CA GLN A 40 -1.99 3.20 6.16
C GLN A 40 -0.93 2.43 5.38
N GLN A 41 -1.28 1.98 4.17
CA GLN A 41 -0.29 1.34 3.32
C GLN A 41 0.80 2.34 2.97
N ASP A 42 2.06 1.91 3.05
CA ASP A 42 3.20 2.73 2.66
C ASP A 42 3.07 3.15 1.19
N THR A 43 2.81 4.45 0.98
CA THR A 43 2.51 5.00 -0.35
C THR A 43 3.69 4.80 -1.31
N ALA A 44 4.92 4.83 -0.81
CA ALA A 44 6.12 4.57 -1.61
C ALA A 44 6.14 3.13 -2.13
N SER A 45 5.81 2.16 -1.26
CA SER A 45 5.68 0.75 -1.64
C SER A 45 4.55 0.54 -2.64
N LEU A 46 3.40 1.18 -2.46
CA LEU A 46 2.31 1.11 -3.43
C LEU A 46 2.74 1.67 -4.80
N GLY A 47 3.36 2.86 -4.82
CA GLY A 47 3.88 3.48 -6.04
C GLY A 47 4.91 2.61 -6.76
N TYR A 48 5.82 1.98 -6.02
CA TYR A 48 6.83 1.07 -6.57
C TYR A 48 6.22 -0.08 -7.40
N TRP A 49 5.11 -0.66 -6.93
CA TRP A 49 4.40 -1.73 -7.64
C TRP A 49 3.49 -1.22 -8.76
N THR A 50 2.80 -0.10 -8.57
CA THR A 50 1.81 0.42 -9.53
C THR A 50 2.43 1.18 -10.69
N GLU A 51 3.55 1.87 -10.48
CA GLU A 51 4.26 2.63 -11.52
C GLU A 51 5.16 1.74 -12.38
N GLY A 52 5.21 0.44 -12.11
CA GLY A 52 6.04 -0.51 -12.87
C GLY A 52 7.54 -0.39 -12.58
N VAL A 53 7.94 0.41 -11.58
CA VAL A 53 9.35 0.53 -11.12
C VAL A 53 9.88 -0.85 -10.71
N ALA A 54 9.07 -1.65 -10.03
CA ALA A 54 9.40 -3.04 -9.70
C ALA A 54 9.76 -3.89 -10.93
N ALA A 55 9.09 -3.67 -12.07
CA ALA A 55 9.36 -4.41 -13.30
C ALA A 55 10.67 -3.95 -13.97
N VAL A 56 10.97 -2.65 -13.90
CA VAL A 56 12.23 -2.07 -14.40
C VAL A 56 13.42 -2.56 -13.57
N ASP A 57 13.30 -2.53 -12.24
CA ASP A 57 14.36 -3.00 -11.33
C ASP A 57 14.58 -4.52 -11.44
N ALA A 58 13.50 -5.30 -11.59
CA ALA A 58 13.62 -6.74 -11.85
C ALA A 58 14.33 -7.02 -13.18
N TYR A 59 14.02 -6.25 -14.23
CA TYR A 59 14.70 -6.38 -15.53
C TYR A 59 16.17 -5.95 -15.47
N ALA A 60 16.49 -4.87 -14.75
CA ALA A 60 17.87 -4.41 -14.55
C ALA A 60 18.70 -5.41 -13.71
N CYS A 61 18.09 -6.02 -12.69
CA CYS A 61 18.73 -7.10 -11.94
C CYS A 61 18.97 -8.32 -12.84
N ALA A 62 17.98 -8.73 -13.64
CA ALA A 62 18.11 -9.86 -14.57
C ALA A 62 19.16 -9.62 -15.67
N SER A 63 19.27 -8.40 -16.21
CA SER A 63 20.23 -8.07 -17.27
C SER A 63 21.68 -8.11 -16.78
N THR A 64 21.90 -7.83 -15.50
CA THR A 64 23.22 -7.93 -14.86
C THR A 64 23.57 -9.33 -14.35
N CYS A 65 22.62 -10.28 -14.37
CA CYS A 65 22.86 -11.64 -13.93
C CYS A 65 23.83 -12.39 -14.84
N SER A 66 24.86 -13.01 -14.28
CA SER A 66 25.72 -13.95 -15.01
C SER A 66 25.43 -15.39 -14.58
N SER A 67 25.27 -16.29 -15.56
CA SER A 67 25.06 -17.72 -15.34
C SER A 67 26.21 -18.52 -15.96
N GLY A 68 27.00 -19.17 -15.12
CA GLY A 68 27.99 -20.17 -15.52
C GLY A 68 27.50 -21.60 -15.24
N PRO A 69 28.26 -22.64 -15.61
CA PRO A 69 27.86 -24.04 -15.44
C PRO A 69 27.59 -24.47 -13.98
N PHE A 70 28.03 -23.68 -12.99
CA PHE A 70 27.84 -23.96 -11.56
C PHE A 70 27.42 -22.75 -10.70
N THR A 71 27.28 -21.55 -11.28
CA THR A 71 27.09 -20.32 -10.49
C THR A 71 26.09 -19.37 -11.15
N PHE A 72 25.18 -18.83 -10.34
CA PHE A 72 24.26 -17.76 -10.69
C PHE A 72 24.56 -16.56 -9.78
N ALA A 73 24.96 -15.43 -10.37
CA ALA A 73 25.21 -14.19 -9.64
C ALA A 73 24.35 -13.06 -10.21
N CYS A 74 23.57 -12.42 -9.35
CA CYS A 74 22.65 -11.33 -9.66
C CYS A 74 22.77 -10.26 -8.57
N ASP A 75 23.82 -9.45 -8.63
CA ASP A 75 24.13 -8.43 -7.62
C ASP A 75 24.13 -7.00 -8.18
N GLY A 76 23.71 -6.81 -9.45
CA GLY A 76 23.69 -5.50 -10.10
C GLY A 76 25.06 -5.00 -10.59
N SER A 77 26.16 -5.71 -10.29
CA SER A 77 27.53 -5.29 -10.64
C SER A 77 28.27 -6.26 -11.56
N THR A 78 27.79 -7.50 -11.64
CA THR A 78 28.50 -8.62 -12.28
C THR A 78 28.73 -8.47 -13.80
N LYS A 79 27.89 -7.71 -14.53
CA LYS A 79 27.99 -7.54 -16.01
C LYS A 79 28.26 -6.10 -16.47
N ASN A 80 28.79 -5.24 -15.61
CA ASN A 80 29.26 -3.91 -16.03
C ASN A 80 30.55 -3.98 -16.84
#